data_AF-A0A5R9PX91-F1
#
_entry.id   AF-A0A5R9PX91-F1
#
_cell.length_a   1.000
_cell.length_b   1.000
_cell.length_c   1.000
_cell.angle_alpha   90.00
_cell.angle_beta   90.00
_cell.angle_gamma   90.00
#
_symmetry.space_group_name_H-M   'P 1'
#
loop_
_entity.id
_entity.type
_entity.pdbx_description
1 polymer ?
#
loop_
_entity_poly.entity_id
_entity_poly.type
_entity_poly.pdbx_seq_one_letter_code
_entity_poly.pdbx_strand_id
1 'polypeptide(L)'
;MQEAHLANFNKVFIEKAGWIMAVSSLALLGLIMVFDSSVLALTLGASIGLFTGMVCPLLWQKDLQFLNLLLVNFLFILPSVYLMNSTEQVHVAFQFILTVITVSTLCWFVFKSKLIAFLKIKNKANR
;
A
#
# COMPACT_ATOMS: atom_id res chain seq x y z
N MET A 1 26.11 2.68 -8.32
CA MET A 1 25.17 2.59 -9.47
C MET A 1 23.76 2.14 -9.08
N GLN A 2 23.56 1.29 -8.05
CA GLN A 2 22.22 0.88 -7.57
C GLN A 2 21.35 2.04 -7.03
N GLU A 3 21.92 3.02 -6.31
CA GLU A 3 21.13 4.07 -5.65
C GLU A 3 20.45 5.05 -6.63
N ALA A 4 21.11 5.39 -7.75
CA ALA A 4 20.51 6.22 -8.79
C ALA A 4 19.36 5.48 -9.51
N HIS A 5 19.51 4.16 -9.69
CA HIS A 5 18.46 3.30 -10.24
C HIS A 5 17.27 3.20 -9.26
N LEU A 6 17.52 3.06 -7.96
CA LEU A 6 16.50 3.03 -6.91
C LEU A 6 15.74 4.36 -6.82
N ALA A 7 16.45 5.50 -6.92
CA ALA A 7 15.83 6.83 -6.89
C ALA A 7 14.92 7.06 -8.11
N ASN A 8 15.33 6.61 -9.31
CA ASN A 8 14.50 6.67 -10.50
C ASN A 8 13.30 5.72 -10.40
N PHE A 9 13.50 4.51 -9.88
CA PHE A 9 12.42 3.54 -9.66
C PHE A 9 11.39 4.06 -8.67
N ASN A 10 11.82 4.65 -7.55
CA ASN A 10 10.94 5.26 -6.56
C ASN A 10 10.18 6.46 -7.12
N LYS A 11 10.80 7.26 -7.99
CA LYS A 11 10.12 8.38 -8.67
C LYS A 11 8.97 7.87 -9.56
N VAL A 12 9.23 6.87 -10.40
CA VAL A 12 8.22 6.24 -11.25
C VAL A 12 7.13 5.58 -10.41
N PHE A 13 7.51 4.87 -9.35
CA PHE A 13 6.56 4.23 -8.45
C PHE A 13 5.63 5.25 -7.79
N ILE A 14 6.17 6.39 -7.35
CA ILE A 14 5.38 7.47 -6.76
C ILE A 14 4.45 8.14 -7.79
N GLU A 15 4.88 8.31 -9.04
CA GLU A 15 4.01 8.83 -10.12
C GLU A 15 2.88 7.85 -10.44
N LYS A 16 3.15 6.54 -10.41
CA LYS A 16 2.15 5.50 -10.59
C LYS A 16 1.26 5.30 -9.36
N ALA A 17 1.76 5.57 -8.15
CA ALA A 17 0.99 5.45 -6.91
C ALA A 17 -0.25 6.34 -6.89
N GLY A 18 -0.18 7.54 -7.49
CA GLY A 18 -1.35 8.41 -7.63
C GLY A 18 -2.46 7.79 -8.49
N TRP A 19 -2.09 7.14 -9.60
CA TRP A 19 -3.03 6.39 -10.44
C TRP A 19 -3.59 5.16 -9.74
N ILE A 20 -2.75 4.41 -9.04
CA ILE A 20 -3.18 3.24 -8.25
C ILE A 20 -4.17 3.68 -7.17
N MET A 21 -3.90 4.76 -6.46
CA MET A 21 -4.79 5.35 -5.45
C MET A 21 -6.14 5.76 -6.06
N ALA A 22 -6.13 6.45 -7.21
CA ALA A 22 -7.36 6.89 -7.87
C ALA A 22 -8.22 5.71 -8.34
N VAL A 23 -7.61 4.72 -8.99
CA VAL A 23 -8.32 3.52 -9.49
C VAL A 23 -8.87 2.69 -8.33
N SER A 24 -8.07 2.46 -7.28
CA SER A 24 -8.53 1.70 -6.11
C SER A 24 -9.62 2.41 -5.32
N SER A 25 -9.56 3.74 -5.19
CA SER A 25 -10.62 4.54 -4.55
C SER A 25 -11.92 4.48 -5.36
N LEU A 26 -11.83 4.56 -6.69
CA LEU A 26 -13.01 4.49 -7.56
C LEU A 26 -13.65 3.10 -7.52
N ALA A 27 -12.84 2.04 -7.53
CA ALA A 27 -13.32 0.67 -7.39
C ALA A 27 -13.95 0.42 -6.01
N LEU A 28 -13.37 0.97 -4.93
CA LEU A 28 -13.93 0.86 -3.58
C LEU A 28 -15.27 1.58 -3.47
N LEU A 29 -15.38 2.79 -4.03
CA LEU A 29 -16.65 3.52 -4.11
C LEU A 29 -17.72 2.74 -4.88
N GLY A 30 -17.35 2.15 -6.02
CA GLY A 30 -18.25 1.29 -6.79
C GLY A 30 -18.75 0.09 -5.98
N LEU A 31 -17.87 -0.58 -5.24
CA LEU A 31 -18.24 -1.71 -4.39
C LEU A 31 -19.13 -1.31 -3.21
N ILE A 32 -18.91 -0.15 -2.60
CA ILE A 32 -19.76 0.36 -1.51
C ILE A 32 -21.13 0.81 -2.02
N MET A 33 -21.24 1.27 -3.27
CA MET A 33 -22.52 1.65 -3.87
C MET A 33 -23.35 0.44 -4.32
N VAL A 34 -22.70 -0.65 -4.74
CA VAL A 34 -23.38 -1.84 -5.30
C VAL A 34 -23.64 -2.92 -4.24
N PHE A 35 -22.80 -3.01 -3.21
CA PHE A 35 -22.88 -4.02 -2.17
C PHE A 35 -22.87 -3.39 -0.78
N ASP A 36 -23.40 -4.10 0.22
CA ASP A 36 -23.36 -3.64 1.60
C ASP A 36 -21.92 -3.43 2.08
N SER A 37 -21.72 -2.32 2.79
CA SER A 37 -20.42 -1.95 3.31
C SER A 37 -20.11 -2.73 4.58
N SER A 38 -19.05 -3.53 4.55
CA SER A 38 -18.54 -4.18 5.75
C SER A 38 -17.62 -3.23 6.50
N VAL A 39 -18.15 -2.65 7.58
CA VAL A 39 -17.37 -1.77 8.48
C VAL A 39 -16.09 -2.47 8.91
N LEU A 40 -16.16 -3.75 9.31
CA LEU A 40 -15.02 -4.53 9.78
C LEU A 40 -13.92 -4.69 8.72
N ALA A 41 -14.29 -4.92 7.46
CA ALA A 41 -13.32 -4.99 6.35
C ALA A 41 -12.66 -3.65 6.07
N LEU A 42 -13.42 -2.55 6.14
CA LEU A 42 -12.88 -1.20 5.97
C LEU A 42 -11.93 -0.83 7.11
N THR A 43 -12.26 -1.11 8.38
CA THR A 43 -11.39 -0.78 9.51
C THR A 43 -10.11 -1.60 9.51
N LEU A 44 -10.20 -2.91 9.27
CA LEU A 44 -9.01 -3.77 9.15
C LEU A 44 -8.16 -3.37 7.95
N GLY A 45 -8.80 -3.07 6.81
CA GLY A 45 -8.13 -2.65 5.60
C GLY A 45 -7.37 -1.33 5.80
N ALA A 46 -7.99 -0.35 6.44
CA ALA A 46 -7.35 0.91 6.76
C ALA A 46 -6.18 0.74 7.74
N SER A 47 -6.36 -0.08 8.78
CA SER A 47 -5.32 -0.33 9.79
C SER A 47 -4.08 -0.99 9.19
N ILE A 48 -4.28 -2.02 8.36
CA ILE A 48 -3.22 -2.72 7.64
C ILE A 48 -2.59 -1.82 6.57
N GLY A 49 -3.41 -1.03 5.86
CA GLY A 49 -2.95 -0.06 4.88
C GLY A 49 -2.03 1.00 5.49
N LEU A 50 -2.39 1.54 6.67
CA LEU A 50 -1.54 2.47 7.42
C LEU A 50 -0.23 1.81 7.84
N PHE A 51 -0.29 0.61 8.40
CA PHE A 51 0.90 -0.12 8.84
C PHE A 51 1.87 -0.38 7.68
N THR A 52 1.35 -0.91 6.57
CA THR A 52 2.12 -1.18 5.35
C THR A 52 2.70 0.12 4.77
N GLY A 53 1.88 1.18 4.74
CA GLY A 53 2.25 2.51 4.27
C GLY A 53 3.42 3.12 5.04
N MET A 54 3.52 2.88 6.36
CA MET A 54 4.59 3.38 7.22
C MET A 54 5.83 2.48 7.24
N VAL A 55 5.65 1.15 7.25
CA VAL A 55 6.74 0.18 7.43
C VAL A 55 7.51 -0.08 6.13
N CYS A 56 6.83 -0.13 4.98
CA CYS A 56 7.49 -0.40 3.70
C CYS A 56 8.62 0.58 3.35
N PRO A 57 8.47 1.90 3.56
CA PRO A 57 9.57 2.86 3.35
C PRO A 57 10.80 2.60 4.23
N LEU A 58 10.59 2.18 5.48
CA LEU A 58 11.68 1.88 6.43
C LEU A 58 12.44 0.60 6.03
N LEU A 59 11.71 -0.42 5.58
CA LEU A 59 12.30 -1.66 5.08
C LEU A 59 13.05 -1.44 3.78
N TRP A 60 12.56 -0.56 2.91
CA TRP A 60 13.26 -0.17 1.68
C TRP A 60 14.59 0.53 1.99
N GLN A 61 14.66 1.33 3.06
CA GLN A 61 15.90 1.98 3.49
C GLN A 61 17.00 0.98 3.85
N LYS A 62 16.63 -0.18 4.40
CA LYS A 62 17.53 -1.25 4.83
C LYS A 62 17.84 -2.27 3.71
N ASP A 63 17.38 -2.00 2.48
CA ASP A 63 17.50 -2.88 1.31
C ASP A 63 16.83 -4.26 1.50
N LEU A 64 15.85 -4.35 2.41
CA LEU A 64 15.10 -5.58 2.72
C LEU A 64 13.88 -5.73 1.81
N GLN A 65 14.10 -5.68 0.49
CA GLN A 65 13.03 -5.71 -0.52
C GLN A 65 12.21 -7.02 -0.47
N PHE A 66 12.88 -8.14 -0.18
CA PHE A 66 12.22 -9.44 0.00
C PHE A 66 11.25 -9.44 1.19
N LEU A 67 11.61 -8.75 2.28
CA LEU A 67 10.78 -8.68 3.48
C LEU A 67 9.54 -7.81 3.24
N ASN A 68 9.65 -6.75 2.43
CA ASN A 68 8.49 -6.00 1.94
C ASN A 68 7.50 -6.90 1.19
N LEU A 69 8.01 -7.74 0.27
CA LEU A 69 7.17 -8.64 -0.51
C LEU A 69 6.46 -9.68 0.38
N LEU A 70 7.18 -10.26 1.35
CA LEU A 70 6.63 -11.22 2.30
C LEU A 70 5.56 -10.61 3.20
N LEU A 71 5.84 -9.42 3.74
CA LEU A 71 4.97 -8.73 4.68
C LEU A 71 3.68 -8.25 4.02
N VAL A 72 3.76 -7.74 2.80
CA VAL A 72 2.59 -7.38 1.98
C VAL A 72 1.75 -8.62 1.66
N ASN A 73 2.36 -9.73 1.23
CA ASN A 73 1.62 -10.95 0.94
C ASN A 73 0.93 -11.53 2.19
N PHE A 74 1.62 -11.59 3.34
CA PHE A 74 1.03 -12.09 4.57
C PHE A 74 -0.14 -11.23 5.07
N LEU A 75 0.01 -9.90 5.04
CA LEU A 75 -1.01 -8.95 5.48
C LEU A 75 -2.21 -8.87 4.53
N PHE A 76 -2.04 -9.23 3.26
CA PHE A 76 -3.14 -9.25 2.30
C PHE A 76 -3.85 -10.60 2.28
N ILE A 77 -3.11 -11.72 2.28
CA ILE A 77 -3.69 -13.06 2.05
C ILE A 77 -4.42 -13.56 3.30
N LEU A 78 -3.80 -13.52 4.48
CA LEU A 78 -4.40 -14.11 5.68
C LEU A 78 -5.74 -13.45 6.08
N PRO A 79 -5.84 -12.11 6.14
CA PRO A 79 -7.11 -11.47 6.49
C PRO A 79 -8.16 -11.63 5.39
N SER A 80 -7.75 -11.64 4.12
CA SER A 80 -8.68 -11.88 3.00
C SER A 80 -9.28 -13.28 3.04
N VAL A 81 -8.46 -14.30 3.36
CA VAL A 81 -8.93 -15.69 3.52
C VAL A 81 -9.87 -15.81 4.72
N TYR A 82 -9.56 -15.15 5.84
CA TYR A 82 -10.44 -15.12 7.01
C TYR A 82 -11.80 -14.46 6.71
N LEU A 83 -11.80 -13.40 5.89
CA LEU A 83 -13.01 -12.68 5.47
C LEU A 83 -13.82 -13.44 4.40
N MET A 84 -13.24 -14.43 3.72
CA MET A 84 -13.89 -15.26 2.69
C MET A 84 -14.57 -16.51 3.28
N ASN A 85 -15.19 -16.42 4.46
CA ASN A 85 -15.86 -17.56 5.10
C ASN A 85 -17.13 -18.05 4.36
N SER A 86 -17.59 -17.35 3.32
CA SER A 86 -18.59 -17.83 2.36
C SER A 86 -18.47 -17.14 1.00
N THR A 87 -19.05 -17.73 -0.05
CA THR A 87 -19.11 -17.16 -1.41
C THR A 87 -19.82 -15.81 -1.49
N GLU A 88 -20.70 -15.51 -0.53
CA GLU A 88 -21.34 -14.19 -0.43
C GLU A 88 -20.40 -13.12 0.10
N GLN A 89 -19.30 -13.46 0.78
CA GLN A 89 -18.38 -12.50 1.40
C GLN A 89 -17.20 -12.09 0.50
N VAL A 90 -17.21 -12.49 -0.78
CA VAL A 90 -16.15 -12.15 -1.73
C VAL A 90 -16.02 -10.62 -1.89
N HIS A 91 -17.13 -9.89 -1.92
CA HIS A 91 -17.12 -8.43 -1.99
C HIS A 91 -16.51 -7.77 -0.73
N VAL A 92 -16.64 -8.41 0.44
CA VAL A 92 -16.04 -7.97 1.71
C VAL A 92 -14.51 -8.07 1.64
N ALA A 93 -13.98 -9.16 1.08
CA ALA A 93 -12.54 -9.30 0.85
C ALA A 93 -12.03 -8.27 -0.17
N PHE A 94 -12.79 -7.98 -1.24
CA PHE A 94 -12.44 -6.92 -2.18
C PHE A 94 -12.46 -5.52 -1.54
N GLN A 95 -13.47 -5.20 -0.72
CA GLN A 95 -13.52 -3.95 0.05
C GLN A 95 -12.28 -3.83 0.97
N PHE A 96 -11.90 -4.91 1.65
CA PHE A 96 -10.67 -4.96 2.45
C PHE A 96 -9.43 -4.66 1.61
N ILE A 97 -9.17 -5.43 0.56
CA ILE A 97 -7.96 -5.30 -0.28
C ILE A 97 -7.85 -3.90 -0.86
N LEU A 98 -8.96 -3.37 -1.42
CA LEU A 98 -8.97 -2.04 -2.01
C LEU A 98 -8.70 -0.96 -0.96
N THR A 99 -9.27 -1.10 0.25
CA THR A 99 -9.00 -0.15 1.34
C THR A 99 -7.54 -0.18 1.76
N VAL A 100 -6.91 -1.37 1.87
CA VAL A 100 -5.48 -1.49 2.17
C VAL A 100 -4.64 -0.77 1.10
N ILE A 101 -4.92 -1.01 -0.17
CA ILE A 101 -4.21 -0.39 -1.30
C ILE A 101 -4.38 1.12 -1.27
N THR A 102 -5.62 1.61 -1.15
CA THR A 102 -5.92 3.05 -1.14
C THR A 102 -5.23 3.76 0.02
N VAL A 103 -5.32 3.22 1.24
CA VAL A 103 -4.71 3.86 2.42
C VAL A 103 -3.19 3.79 2.38
N SER A 104 -2.61 2.66 1.97
CA SER A 104 -1.15 2.53 1.84
C SER A 104 -0.59 3.47 0.76
N THR A 105 -1.26 3.59 -0.38
CA THR A 105 -0.84 4.51 -1.45
C THR A 105 -1.05 5.97 -1.07
N LEU A 106 -2.11 6.30 -0.33
CA LEU A 106 -2.32 7.63 0.24
C LEU A 106 -1.18 8.02 1.19
N CYS A 107 -0.74 7.12 2.07
CA CYS A 107 0.42 7.37 2.92
C CYS A 107 1.65 7.73 2.09
N TRP A 108 1.92 6.97 1.03
CA TRP A 108 3.10 7.23 0.19
C TRP A 108 2.97 8.51 -0.62
N PHE A 109 1.76 8.86 -1.03
CA PHE A 109 1.47 10.12 -1.71
C PHE A 109 1.70 11.32 -0.77
N VAL A 110 1.16 11.27 0.46
CA VAL A 110 1.31 12.33 1.46
C VAL A 110 2.77 12.48 1.90
N PHE A 111 3.47 11.36 2.13
CA PHE A 111 4.86 11.37 2.56
C PHE A 111 5.86 11.46 1.40
N LYS A 112 5.40 11.57 0.14
CA LYS A 112 6.23 11.65 -1.07
C LYS A 112 7.41 12.61 -0.94
N SER A 113 7.15 13.85 -0.51
CA SER A 113 8.16 14.90 -0.38
C SER A 113 9.23 14.54 0.65
N LYS A 114 8.82 13.99 1.80
CA LYS A 114 9.74 13.49 2.83
C LYS A 114 10.51 12.27 2.34
N LEU A 115 9.87 11.34 1.64
CA LEU A 115 10.49 10.13 1.08
C LEU A 115 11.57 10.49 0.04
N ILE A 116 11.27 11.44 -0.86
CA ILE A 116 12.22 11.93 -1.86
C ILE A 116 13.38 12.68 -1.19
N ALA A 117 13.11 13.54 -0.21
CA ALA A 117 14.15 14.25 0.53
C ALA A 117 15.05 13.28 1.32
N PHE A 118 14.44 12.28 1.96
CA PHE A 118 15.14 11.25 2.74
C PHE A 118 16.04 10.38 1.86
N LEU A 119 15.59 10.01 0.65
CA LEU A 119 16.40 9.32 -0.36
C LEU A 119 17.55 10.20 -0.89
N LYS A 120 17.33 11.51 -1.07
CA LYS A 120 18.37 12.45 -1.49
C LYS A 120 19.45 12.69 -0.43
N ILE A 121 19.09 12.71 0.86
CA ILE A 121 20.03 12.94 1.98
C ILE A 121 21.01 11.77 2.10
N LYS A 122 20.54 10.50 1.99
CA LYS A 122 21.42 9.32 2.05
C LYS A 122 22.48 9.32 0.94
N ASN A 123 22.10 9.75 -0.26
CA ASN A 123 23.01 9.84 -1.42
C ASN A 123 24.09 10.92 -1.26
N LYS A 124 23.86 11.91 -0.38
CA LYS A 124 24.84 12.97 -0.07
C LYS A 124 25.78 12.60 1.09
N ALA A 125 25.35 11.70 1.98
CA ALA A 125 26.14 11.22 3.11
C ALA A 125 27.06 10.04 2.75
N ASN A 126 26.78 9.33 1.65
CA ASN A 126 27.60 8.23 1.10
C ASN A 126 28.63 8.70 0.04
N ARG A 127 28.83 10.01 -0.11
CA ARG A 127 29.86 10.62 -0.97
C ARG A 127 30.93 11.26 -0.11
#